data_AF-A0A2A4Z835-F1
#
_entry.id   AF-A0A2A4Z835-F1
#
_cell.length_a   1.000
_cell.length_b   1.000
_cell.length_c   1.000
_cell.angle_alpha   90.00
_cell.angle_beta   90.00
_cell.angle_gamma   90.00
#
_symmetry.space_group_name_H-M   'P 1'
#
loop_
_entity.id
_entity.type
_entity.pdbx_description
1 polymer ?
#
loop_
_entity_poly.entity_id
_entity_poly.type
_entity_poly.pdbx_seq_one_letter_code
_entity_poly.pdbx_strand_id
1 'polypeptide(L)' 'MYICMCNPFTDTDVRNHLDTTKKSTRVKDVYAACSDGADINCGTCIGELKTMVDTHNNTMTIGELSDQMQKATNKNKESV' A
#
# COMPACT_ATOMS: atom_id res chain seq x y z
N MET A 1 12.40 -11.37 -2.67
CA MET A 1 13.56 -10.59 -3.16
C MET A 1 13.91 -9.52 -2.15
N TYR A 2 15.19 -9.20 -1.93
CA TYR A 2 15.56 -8.01 -1.16
C TYR A 2 15.12 -6.76 -1.92
N ILE A 3 14.35 -5.89 -1.26
CA ILE A 3 13.95 -4.60 -1.82
C ILE A 3 15.04 -3.58 -1.57
N CYS A 4 15.56 -3.52 -0.35
CA CYS A 4 16.62 -2.60 0.01
C CYS A 4 17.78 -3.36 0.66
N MET A 5 19.01 -3.02 0.26
CA MET A 5 20.25 -3.58 0.81
C MET A 5 20.91 -2.65 1.84
N CYS A 6 20.73 -1.34 1.69
CA CYS A 6 21.33 -0.32 2.57
C CYS A 6 20.70 -0.32 3.97
N ASN A 7 19.38 -0.52 4.04
CA ASN A 7 18.65 -0.89 5.25
C ASN A 7 17.88 -2.16 4.89
N PRO A 8 18.33 -3.35 5.32
CA PRO A 8 17.91 -4.61 4.71
C PRO A 8 16.46 -4.96 5.00
N PHE A 9 15.65 -5.09 3.94
CA PHE A 9 14.31 -5.65 4.00
C PHE A 9 13.89 -6.25 2.66
N THR A 10 12.91 -7.15 2.71
CA THR A 10 12.44 -7.95 1.59
C THR A 10 11.09 -7.51 1.07
N ASP A 11 10.73 -7.99 -0.11
CA ASP A 11 9.40 -7.84 -0.69
C ASP A 11 8.31 -8.48 0.18
N THR A 12 8.66 -9.51 0.94
CA THR A 12 7.75 -10.17 1.88
C THR A 12 7.43 -9.26 3.07
N ASP A 13 8.43 -8.55 3.60
CA ASP A 13 8.24 -7.58 4.69
C ASP A 13 7.32 -6.44 4.24
N VAL A 14 7.52 -5.94 3.02
CA VAL A 14 6.66 -4.90 2.41
C VAL A 14 5.22 -5.40 2.25
N ARG A 15 5.01 -6.59 1.67
CA ARG A 15 3.66 -7.16 1.48
C ARG A 15 2.95 -7.36 2.82
N ASN A 16 3.62 -7.96 3.80
CA ASN A 16 3.07 -8.18 5.14
C ASN A 16 2.61 -6.87 5.79
N HIS A 17 3.40 -5.80 5.65
CA HIS A 17 3.05 -4.49 6.19
C HIS A 17 1.84 -3.86 5.48
N LEU A 18 1.79 -3.95 4.14
CA LEU A 18 0.69 -3.41 3.34
C LEU A 18 -0.64 -4.13 3.64
N ASP A 19 -0.62 -5.47 3.70
CA ASP A 19 -1.79 -6.30 4.00
C ASP A 19 -2.34 -6.03 5.41
N THR A 20 -1.46 -5.73 6.37
CA THR A 20 -1.84 -5.39 7.74
C THR A 20 -2.44 -3.98 7.85
N THR A 21 -1.93 -3.04 7.06
CA THR A 21 -2.31 -1.62 7.14
C THR A 21 -3.76 -1.39 6.70
N LYS A 22 -4.26 -2.15 5.71
CA LYS A 22 -5.65 -2.09 5.18
C LYS A 22 -6.15 -0.67 4.82
N LYS A 23 -5.24 0.26 4.57
CA LYS A 23 -5.51 1.64 4.15
C LYS A 23 -4.41 2.11 3.22
N SER A 24 -4.67 3.21 2.52
CA SER A 24 -3.64 3.90 1.73
C SER A 24 -2.47 4.34 2.61
N THR A 25 -1.24 4.19 2.10
CA THR A 25 -0.01 4.47 2.84
C THR A 25 1.03 5.20 2.00
N ARG A 26 2.04 5.80 2.66
CA ARG A 26 3.14 6.51 2.00
C ARG A 26 4.39 5.65 1.99
N VAL A 27 5.18 5.79 0.92
CA VAL A 27 6.47 5.11 0.75
C VAL A 27 7.38 5.25 1.97
N LYS A 28 7.48 6.45 2.55
CA LYS A 28 8.34 6.67 3.73
C LYS A 28 7.88 5.91 4.97
N ASP A 29 6.57 5.72 5.14
CA ASP A 29 6.01 5.03 6.31
C ASP A 29 6.27 3.52 6.18
N VAL A 30 6.12 2.99 4.97
CA VAL A 30 6.46 1.59 4.65
C VAL A 30 7.95 1.34 4.76
N TYR A 31 8.79 2.26 4.26
CA TYR A 31 10.23 2.17 4.39
C TYR A 31 10.63 2.08 5.87
N ALA A 32 10.17 3.01 6.69
CA ALA A 32 10.46 3.02 8.13
C ALA A 32 9.94 1.75 8.81
N ALA A 33 8.73 1.28 8.47
CA ALA A 33 8.18 0.07 9.05
C ALA A 33 8.98 -1.20 8.72
N CYS A 34 9.51 -1.32 7.49
CA CYS A 34 10.28 -2.48 7.08
C CYS A 34 11.76 -2.40 7.47
N SER A 35 12.26 -1.24 7.88
CA SER A 35 13.68 -1.01 8.22
C SER A 35 13.90 -0.66 9.70
N ASP A 36 13.00 -1.11 10.58
CA ASP A 36 13.07 -0.86 12.03
C ASP A 36 13.17 0.64 12.40
N GLY A 37 12.46 1.49 11.65
CA GLY A 37 12.38 2.93 11.87
C GLY A 37 13.50 3.74 11.23
N ALA A 38 14.33 3.13 10.38
CA ALA A 38 15.43 3.83 9.74
C ALA A 38 14.96 4.86 8.68
N ASP A 39 15.72 5.95 8.57
CA ASP A 39 15.60 6.89 7.46
C ASP A 39 16.16 6.30 6.15
N ILE A 40 15.70 6.85 5.03
CA ILE A 40 16.18 6.45 3.70
C ILE A 40 17.68 6.67 3.59
N ASN A 41 18.42 5.60 3.31
CA ASN A 41 19.88 5.64 3.17
C ASN A 41 20.30 6.03 1.73
N CYS A 42 20.44 5.05 0.83
CA CYS A 42 20.99 5.27 -0.51
C CYS A 42 19.93 5.57 -1.59
N GLY A 43 18.64 5.41 -1.28
CA GLY A 43 17.52 5.76 -2.17
C GLY A 43 17.30 4.83 -3.38
N THR A 44 18.21 3.90 -3.68
CA THR A 44 18.14 3.01 -4.86
C THR A 44 16.93 2.09 -4.85
N CYS A 45 16.48 1.68 -3.67
CA CYS A 45 15.34 0.79 -3.47
C CYS A 45 13.97 1.51 -3.54
N ILE A 46 13.95 2.84 -3.63
CA ILE A 46 12.71 3.63 -3.50
C ILE A 46 11.80 3.48 -4.72
N GLY A 47 12.34 3.30 -5.92
CA GLY A 47 11.54 3.09 -7.12
C GLY A 47 10.68 1.83 -7.03
N GLU A 48 11.30 0.70 -6.67
CA GLU A 48 10.60 -0.58 -6.51
C GLU A 48 9.60 -0.52 -5.34
N LEU A 49 10.02 0.03 -4.19
CA LEU A 49 9.12 0.21 -3.05
C LEU A 49 7.91 1.07 -3.41
N LYS A 50 8.11 2.15 -4.18
CA LYS A 50 7.02 3.01 -4.65
C LYS A 50 6.03 2.25 -5.52
N THR A 51 6.50 1.43 -6.46
CA THR A 51 5.64 0.60 -7.30
C THR A 51 4.72 -0.28 -6.44
N MET A 52 5.28 -0.96 -5.43
CA MET A 52 4.50 -1.81 -4.52
C MET A 52 3.45 -1.02 -3.74
N VAL A 53 3.82 0.15 -3.23
CA VAL A 53 2.91 1.04 -2.48
C VAL A 53 1.80 1.60 -3.38
N ASP A 54 2.13 2.04 -4.59
CA ASP A 54 1.15 2.54 -5.55
C ASP A 54 0.15 1.45 -5.94
N THR A 55 0.61 0.22 -6.20
CA THR A 55 -0.26 -0.93 -6.48
C THR A 55 -1.26 -1.16 -5.34
N HIS A 56 -0.78 -1.20 -4.09
CA HIS A 56 -1.63 -1.35 -2.91
C HIS A 56 -2.67 -0.23 -2.80
N ASN A 57 -2.22 1.03 -2.91
CA ASN A 57 -3.11 2.19 -2.80
C ASN A 57 -4.19 2.21 -3.90
N ASN A 58 -3.83 1.81 -5.13
CA ASN A 58 -4.78 1.68 -6.22
C ASN A 58 -5.82 0.58 -5.96
N THR A 59 -5.41 -0.58 -5.44
CA THR A 59 -6.33 -1.65 -5.05
C THR A 59 -7.33 -1.20 -3.99
N MET A 60 -6.85 -0.47 -2.97
CA MET A 60 -7.73 0.10 -1.93
C MET A 60 -8.75 1.08 -2.53
N THR A 61 -8.29 1.96 -3.42
CA THR A 61 -9.15 2.97 -4.07
C THR A 61 -10.24 2.32 -4.93
N ILE A 62 -9.88 1.30 -5.72
CA ILE A 62 -10.83 0.56 -6.55
C ILE A 62 -11.87 -0.17 -5.69
N GLY A 63 -11.46 -0.76 -4.57
CA GLY A 63 -12.37 -1.39 -3.61
C GLY A 63 -13.38 -0.40 -3.04
N GLU A 64 -12.91 0.74 -2.54
CA GLU A 64 -13.77 1.80 -2.00
C GLU A 64 -14.78 2.33 -3.03
N LEU A 65 -14.35 2.53 -4.28
CA LEU A 65 -15.22 2.95 -5.36
C LEU A 65 -16.28 1.88 -5.69
N SER A 66 -15.88 0.60 -5.74
CA SER A 66 -16.81 -0.51 -5.98
C SER A 66 -17.91 -0.58 -4.92
N ASP A 67 -17.54 -0.45 -3.65
CA ASP A 67 -18.47 -0.44 -2.52
C ASP A 67 -19.46 0.74 -2.60
N GLN A 68 -18.97 1.92 -2.98
CA GLN A 68 -19.82 3.10 -3.16
C GLN A 68 -20.80 2.93 -4.32
N MET A 69 -20.36 2.37 -5.44
CA MET A 69 -21.22 2.09 -6.59
C MET A 69 -22.34 1.11 -6.25
N GLN A 70 -22.03 0.01 -5.54
CA GLN A 70 -23.04 -0.96 -5.10
C GLN A 70 -24.08 -0.33 -4.16
N LYS A 71 -23.63 0.50 -3.21
CA LYS A 71 -24.53 1.23 -2.30
C LYS A 71 -25.46 2.18 -3.06
N ALA A 72 -24.94 2.90 -4.04
CA ALA A 72 -25.75 3.80 -4.88
C ALA A 72 -26.80 3.02 -5.69
N THR A 73 -26.42 1.88 -6.28
CA THR A 73 -27.35 1.01 -7.00
C THR A 73 -28.45 0.47 -6.10
N ASN A 74 -28.13 0.05 -4.87
CA ASN A 74 -29.12 -0.52 -3.96
C ASN A 74 -30.10 0.54 -3.44
N LYS A 75 -29.64 1.75 -3.10
CA LYS A 75 -30.53 2.86 -2.71
C LYS A 75 -31.54 3.22 -3.80
N ASN A 76 -31.13 3.17 -5.06
CA ASN A 76 -32.04 3.45 -6.18
C ASN A 76 -33.12 2.37 -6.36
N LYS A 77 -32.90 1.13 -5.91
CA LYS A 77 -33.91 0.06 -5.95
C LYS A 77 -34.96 0.18 -4.85
N GLU A 78 -34.60 0.72 -3.69
CA GLU A 78 -35.51 0.92 -2.55
C GLU A 78 -36.45 2.13 -2.74
N SER A 79 -36.16 3.00 -3.70
CA SER A 79 -36.92 4.23 -3.98
C SER A 79 -37.93 4.09 -5.12
N VAL A 80 -38.15 2.88 -5.66
CA VAL A 80 -39.10 2.56 -6.74
C VAL A 80 -40.25 1.72 -6.21
#